data_AF-A0A1T5GJ41-F1
#
_entry.id   AF-A0A1T5GJ41-F1
#
_cell.length_a   1.000
_cell.length_b   1.000
_cell.length_c   1.000
_cell.angle_alpha   90.00
_cell.angle_beta   90.00
_cell.angle_gamma   90.00
#
_symmetry.space_group_name_H-M   'P 1'
#
loop_
_entity.id
_entity.type
_entity.pdbx_description
1 polymer ?
#
loop_
_entity_poly.entity_id
_entity_poly.type
_entity_poly.pdbx_seq_one_letter_code
_entity_poly.pdbx_strand_id
1 'polypeptide(L)' 'MEGMVNVNKLRGQIVEKGFKVETLADAIGMDRSTFYRRLNNHGETFSIREANLICNRLELNKDEAMSIFFTNFVA' A
#
# COMPACT_ATOMS: atom_id res chain seq x y z
N MET A 1 1.19 9.40 10.60
CA MET A 1 2.21 8.35 10.50
C MET A 1 3.06 8.71 9.30
N GLU A 2 4.22 9.32 9.53
CA GLU A 2 5.21 9.55 8.49
C GLU A 2 6.17 8.37 8.53
N GLY A 3 5.83 7.33 7.76
CA GLY A 3 6.67 6.18 7.52
C GLY A 3 6.71 5.97 6.02
N MET A 4 7.92 5.82 5.47
CA MET A 4 8.09 5.49 4.05
C MET A 4 7.40 4.15 3.78
N VAL A 5 6.54 4.07 2.77
CA VAL A 5 5.89 2.80 2.39
C VAL A 5 6.85 1.97 1.55
N ASN A 6 6.96 0.67 1.86
CA ASN A 6 7.70 -0.26 1.02
C ASN A 6 6.89 -0.59 -0.25
N VAL A 7 7.03 0.27 -1.25
CA VAL A 7 6.36 0.16 -2.56
C VAL A 7 6.63 -1.18 -3.24
N ASN A 8 7.85 -1.72 -3.13
CA ASN A 8 8.20 -2.98 -3.77
C ASN A 8 7.40 -4.14 -3.17
N LYS A 9 7.29 -4.19 -1.84
CA LYS A 9 6.46 -5.20 -1.16
C LYS A 9 4.98 -5.02 -1.45
N LEU A 10 4.49 -3.78 -1.47
CA LEU A 10 3.10 -3.50 -1.84
C LEU A 10 2.79 -3.98 -3.26
N ARG A 11 3.65 -3.69 -4.23
CA ARG A 11 3.50 -4.15 -5.62
C ARG A 11 3.50 -5.67 -5.72
N GLY A 12 4.39 -6.35 -4.98
CA GLY A 12 4.41 -7.82 -4.91
C GLY A 12 3.07 -8.37 -4.42
N GLN A 13 2.58 -7.86 -3.30
CA GLN A 13 1.30 -8.30 -2.71
C GLN A 13 0.09 -8.01 -3.60
N ILE A 14 0.07 -6.88 -4.32
CA ILE A 14 -0.98 -6.60 -5.31
C ILE A 14 -1.06 -7.72 -6.35
N VAL A 15 0.08 -8.13 -6.89
CA VAL A 15 0.15 -9.18 -7.92
C VAL A 15 -0.14 -10.57 -7.34
N GLU A 16 0.44 -10.91 -6.18
CA GLU A 16 0.24 -12.19 -5.49
C GLU A 16 -1.23 -12.44 -5.15
N LYS A 17 -1.97 -11.38 -4.78
CA LYS A 17 -3.40 -11.45 -4.47
C LYS A 17 -4.30 -11.32 -5.71
N GLY A 18 -3.73 -11.28 -6.92
CA GLY A 18 -4.47 -11.25 -8.18
C GLY A 18 -5.10 -9.89 -8.52
N PHE A 19 -4.66 -8.80 -7.87
CA PHE A 19 -5.13 -7.46 -8.17
C PHE A 19 -4.27 -6.80 -9.25
N LYS A 20 -4.88 -5.82 -9.93
CA LYS A 20 -4.15 -4.79 -10.67
C LYS A 20 -4.09 -3.55 -9.81
N VAL A 21 -3.05 -2.72 -9.99
CA VAL A 21 -2.93 -1.43 -9.27
C VAL A 21 -4.19 -0.57 -9.50
N GLU A 22 -4.68 -0.53 -10.73
CA GLU A 22 -5.90 0.20 -11.09
C GLU A 22 -7.14 -0.31 -10.36
N THR A 23 -7.34 -1.63 -10.29
CA THR A 23 -8.53 -2.20 -9.65
C THR A 23 -8.47 -2.07 -8.13
N LEU A 24 -7.27 -2.07 -7.54
CA LEU A 24 -7.09 -1.76 -6.13
C LEU A 24 -7.38 -0.29 -5.83
N ALA A 25 -6.87 0.63 -6.66
CA ALA A 25 -7.14 2.07 -6.51
C ALA A 25 -8.64 2.35 -6.53
N ASP A 26 -9.36 1.81 -7.51
CA ASP A 26 -10.82 1.92 -7.59
C ASP A 26 -11.50 1.33 -6.34
N ALA A 27 -11.06 0.16 -5.88
CA ALA A 27 -11.64 -0.53 -4.73
C ALA A 27 -11.47 0.22 -3.39
N ILE A 28 -10.41 1.04 -3.27
CA ILE A 28 -10.19 1.89 -2.09
C ILE A 28 -10.71 3.31 -2.27
N GLY A 29 -11.33 3.63 -3.41
CA GLY A 29 -11.85 4.96 -3.74
C GLY A 29 -10.76 6.00 -4.02
N MET A 30 -9.61 5.57 -4.52
CA MET A 30 -8.49 6.45 -4.90
C MET A 30 -8.41 6.60 -6.41
N ASP A 31 -8.19 7.82 -6.88
CA ASP A 31 -7.85 8.06 -8.28
C ASP A 31 -6.58 7.28 -8.70
N ARG A 32 -6.65 6.60 -9.84
CA ARG A 32 -5.57 5.73 -10.33
C ARG A 32 -4.27 6.50 -10.54
N SER A 33 -4.34 7.72 -11.09
CA SER A 33 -3.15 8.54 -11.34
C SER A 33 -2.48 8.95 -10.02
N THR A 34 -3.29 9.22 -9.00
CA THR A 34 -2.83 9.48 -7.64
C THR A 34 -2.16 8.25 -7.05
N PHE A 35 -2.78 7.06 -7.15
CA PHE A 35 -2.18 5.82 -6.65
C PHE A 35 -0.83 5.54 -7.30
N TYR A 36 -0.74 5.63 -8.64
CA TYR A 36 0.52 5.45 -9.36
C TYR A 36 1.57 6.49 -8.98
N ARG A 37 1.18 7.76 -8.81
CA ARG A 37 2.10 8.81 -8.36
C ARG A 37 2.67 8.48 -6.98
N ARG A 38 1.85 8.02 -6.03
CA ARG A 38 2.32 7.63 -4.69
C ARG A 38 3.27 6.44 -4.73
N LEU A 39 2.99 5.43 -5.57
CA LEU A 39 3.90 4.30 -5.77
C LEU A 39 5.23 4.73 -6.42
N ASN A 40 5.21 5.66 -7.37
CA ASN A 40 6.40 6.05 -8.13
C ASN A 40 7.26 7.12 -7.42
N ASN A 41 6.64 7.98 -6.62
CA ASN A 41 7.32 9.00 -5.83
C ASN A 41 7.78 8.46 -4.47
N HIS A 42 8.49 7.33 -4.47
CA HIS A 42 9.10 6.72 -3.27
C HIS A 42 8.12 6.41 -2.11
N GLY A 43 6.84 6.18 -2.39
CA GLY A 43 5.86 5.85 -1.36
C GLY A 43 5.34 7.07 -0.59
N GLU A 44 4.99 8.14 -1.32
CA GLU A 44 4.25 9.29 -0.79
C GLU A 44 3.13 8.80 0.16
N THR A 45 3.00 9.42 1.33
CA THR A 45 2.36 8.83 2.50
C THR A 45 0.91 8.42 2.22
N PHE A 46 0.62 7.12 2.31
CA PHE A 46 -0.77 6.68 2.47
C PHE A 46 -1.24 7.08 3.86
N SER A 47 -2.43 7.68 3.94
CA SER A 47 -3.09 7.89 5.22
C SER A 47 -3.38 6.56 5.90
N ILE A 48 -3.54 6.58 7.22
CA ILE A 48 -3.90 5.37 8.00
C ILE A 48 -5.19 4.72 7.43
N ARG A 49 -6.15 5.54 7.00
CA ARG A 49 -7.39 5.05 6.38
C ARG A 49 -7.11 4.30 5.08
N GLU A 50 -6.31 4.86 4.19
CA GLU A 50 -5.97 4.22 2.91
C GLU A 50 -5.14 2.95 3.13
N ALA A 51 -4.17 2.97 4.05
CA ALA A 51 -3.39 1.79 4.42
C ALA A 51 -4.28 0.65 4.96
N ASN A 52 -5.24 0.96 5.84
CA ASN A 52 -6.21 -0.02 6.34
C ASN A 52 -7.09 -0.58 5.22
N LEU A 53 -7.57 0.27 4.30
CA LEU A 53 -8.36 -0.18 3.15
C LEU A 53 -7.56 -1.12 2.24
N ILE A 54 -6.29 -0.81 1.99
CA ILE A 54 -5.39 -1.67 1.22
C ILE A 54 -5.18 -3.02 1.93
N CYS A 55 -4.89 -3.00 3.23
CA CYS A 55 -4.70 -4.23 4.00
C CYS A 55 -5.95 -5.12 3.96
N ASN A 56 -7.14 -4.53 4.11
CA ASN A 56 -8.40 -5.25 4.03
C ASN A 56 -8.65 -5.80 2.63
N ARG A 57 -8.38 -5.01 1.58
CA ARG A 57 -8.69 -5.43 0.21
C ARG A 57 -7.76 -6.52 -0.31
N LEU A 58 -6.49 -6.49 0.11
CA LEU A 58 -5.48 -7.49 -0.23
C LEU A 58 -5.44 -8.65 0.78
N GLU A 59 -6.30 -8.63 1.81
CA GLU A 59 -6.32 -9.63 2.89
C GLU A 59 -4.91 -9.87 3.46
N LEU A 60 -4.22 -8.77 3.78
CA LEU A 60 -2.88 -8.82 4.34
C LEU A 60 -2.96 -9.28 5.79
N ASN A 61 -2.07 -10.21 6.15
CA ASN A 61 -1.83 -10.49 7.55
C ASN A 61 -1.01 -9.37 8.21
N LYS A 62 -0.90 -9.45 9.54
CA LYS A 62 -0.20 -8.43 10.34
C LYS A 62 1.25 -8.23 9.89
N ASP A 63 1.98 -9.31 9.61
CA ASP A 63 3.39 -9.23 9.26
C ASP A 63 3.59 -8.63 7.86
N GLU A 64 2.74 -9.00 6.90
CA GLU A 64 2.69 -8.40 5.56
C GLU A 64 2.45 -6.89 5.65
N ALA A 65 1.41 -6.49 6.39
CA ALA A 65 1.03 -5.08 6.58
C ALA A 65 2.15 -4.28 7.26
N MET A 66 2.74 -4.82 8.33
CA MET A 66 3.89 -4.21 9.02
C MET A 66 5.07 -4.03 8.07
N SER A 67 5.36 -5.05 7.26
CA SER A 67 6.49 -5.02 6.33
C SER A 67 6.32 -4.00 5.19
N ILE A 68 5.08 -3.60 4.89
CA ILE A 68 4.73 -2.62 3.86
C ILE A 68 4.64 -1.21 4.42
N PHE A 69 3.85 -1.01 5.49
CA PHE A 69 3.48 0.33 5.97
C PHE A 69 4.27 0.81 7.19
N PHE A 70 5.03 -0.09 7.83
CA PHE A 70 5.82 0.22 9.02
C PHE A 70 7.28 -0.22 8.85
N THR A 71 8.03 0.49 8.01
CA THR A 71 9.49 0.26 7.85
C THR A 71 10.37 1.15 8.72
N ASN A 72 9.84 1.75 9.77
CA ASN A 72 10.69 2.42 10.76
C ASN A 72 11.24 1.38 11.72
N PHE A 73 12.53 1.11 11.55
CA PHE A 73 13.40 0.57 12.59
C PHE A 73 13.28 1.51 13.80
N VAL A 74 12.50 1.14 14.81
CA VAL A 74 12.58 1.76 16.13
C VAL A 74 13.65 0.98 16.87
N ALA A 75 14.89 1.45 16.77
CA ALA A 75 15.99 1.10 17.66
C ALA A 75 16.35 2.32 18.51
#